data_AF-A0A7K0X508-F1
#
_entry.id   AF-A0A7K0X508-F1
#
_cell.length_a   1.000
_cell.length_b   1.000
_cell.length_c   1.000
_cell.angle_alpha   90.00
_cell.angle_beta   90.00
_cell.angle_gamma   90.00
#
_symmetry.space_group_name_H-M   'P 1'
#
loop_
_entity.id
_entity.type
_entity.pdbx_description
1 polymer ?
#
loop_
_entity_poly.entity_id
_entity_poly.type
_entity_poly.pdbx_seq_one_letter_code
_entity_poly.pdbx_strand_id
1 'polypeptide(L)'
;MIVLLVLLALLLALAALVVVGFNRLRTADVAAQEALGGIDVQLTRRADLVPNLVETVKGYAAHEREVLEEVTRARAGLAAAAGSDDVGARAAADNLLEQALGRLNVVAEAYPDLKADQTFLELQRQLAQTEDQVAFSRTYYNDAVGTLNTLVSTIPWMFFTGIASVGKREFYDAPASHDAPPAVSF
;
A
#
# COMPACT_ATOMS: atom_id res chain seq x y z
N MET A 1 -50.75 -21.98 -17.95
CA MET A 1 -49.62 -21.79 -18.90
C MET A 1 -48.93 -20.45 -18.68
N ILE A 2 -49.63 -19.31 -18.79
CA ILE A 2 -49.03 -17.96 -18.60
C ILE A 2 -48.37 -17.80 -17.22
N VAL A 3 -49.05 -18.16 -16.13
CA VAL A 3 -48.47 -18.08 -14.76
C VAL A 3 -47.18 -18.89 -14.63
N LEU A 4 -47.11 -20.07 -15.25
CA LEU A 4 -45.93 -20.93 -15.23
C LEU A 4 -44.75 -20.30 -15.99
N LEU A 5 -45.04 -19.66 -17.14
CA LEU A 5 -44.03 -18.93 -17.91
C LEU A 5 -43.51 -17.70 -17.16
N VAL A 6 -44.39 -16.98 -16.45
CA VAL A 6 -44.00 -15.83 -15.62
C VAL A 6 -43.11 -16.28 -14.46
N LEU A 7 -43.46 -17.37 -13.76
CA LEU A 7 -42.64 -17.92 -12.68
C LEU A 7 -41.27 -18.40 -13.18
N LEU A 8 -41.22 -19.05 -14.34
CA LEU A 8 -39.96 -19.49 -14.95
C LEU A 8 -39.08 -18.30 -15.33
N ALA A 9 -39.67 -17.26 -15.94
CA ALA A 9 -38.94 -16.04 -16.30
C ALA A 9 -38.37 -15.34 -15.05
N LEU A 10 -39.14 -15.26 -13.96
CA LEU A 10 -38.71 -14.66 -12.70
C LEU A 10 -37.56 -15.46 -12.05
N LEU A 11 -37.63 -16.79 -12.11
CA LEU A 11 -36.58 -17.68 -11.62
C LEU A 11 -35.29 -17.53 -12.43
N LEU A 12 -35.38 -17.44 -13.76
CA LEU A 12 -34.23 -17.19 -14.63
C LEU A 12 -33.61 -15.81 -14.37
N ALA A 13 -34.43 -14.78 -14.18
CA ALA A 13 -33.95 -13.44 -13.84
C ALA A 13 -33.22 -13.43 -12.48
N LEU A 14 -33.74 -14.13 -11.48
CA LEU A 14 -33.10 -14.27 -10.17
C LEU A 14 -31.76 -15.02 -10.27
N ALA A 15 -31.72 -16.13 -11.02
CA ALA A 15 -30.50 -16.89 -11.25
C ALA A 15 -29.43 -16.04 -11.96
N ALA A 16 -29.81 -15.27 -12.98
CA ALA A 16 -28.90 -14.36 -13.67
C ALA A 16 -28.34 -13.29 -12.72
N LEU A 17 -29.19 -12.73 -11.85
CA LEU A 17 -28.79 -11.72 -10.88
C LEU A 17 -27.79 -12.26 -9.84
N VAL A 18 -27.96 -13.51 -9.39
CA VAL A 18 -26.98 -14.19 -8.50
C VAL A 18 -25.63 -14.32 -9.18
N VAL A 19 -25.59 -14.80 -10.43
CA VAL A 19 -24.34 -14.99 -11.18
C VAL A 19 -23.62 -13.66 -11.40
N VAL A 20 -24.35 -12.62 -11.79
CA VAL A 20 -23.78 -11.27 -11.98
C VAL A 20 -23.25 -10.71 -10.66
N GLY A 21 -24.00 -10.86 -9.57
CA GLY A 21 -23.59 -10.36 -8.26
C GLY A 21 -22.35 -11.06 -7.71
N PHE A 22 -22.29 -12.39 -7.84
CA PHE A 22 -21.13 -13.18 -7.45
C PHE A 22 -19.88 -12.75 -8.22
N ASN A 23 -19.96 -12.68 -9.55
CA ASN A 23 -18.84 -12.29 -10.38
C ASN A 23 -18.39 -10.86 -10.08
N ARG A 24 -19.32 -9.90 -9.93
CA ARG A 24 -18.98 -8.51 -9.59
C ARG A 24 -18.24 -8.39 -8.27
N LEU A 25 -18.73 -9.03 -7.22
CA LEU A 25 -18.08 -9.01 -5.91
C LEU A 25 -16.69 -9.66 -5.97
N ARG A 26 -16.55 -10.80 -6.65
CA ARG A 26 -15.24 -11.47 -6.76
C ARG A 26 -14.26 -10.73 -7.64
N THR A 27 -14.69 -10.12 -8.74
CA THR A 27 -13.82 -9.27 -9.54
C THR A 27 -13.31 -8.07 -8.74
N ALA A 28 -14.17 -7.41 -7.97
CA ALA A 28 -13.75 -6.29 -7.11
C ALA A 28 -12.79 -6.73 -6.00
N ASP A 29 -13.04 -7.90 -5.40
CA ASP A 29 -12.16 -8.45 -4.36
C ASP A 29 -10.78 -8.83 -4.90
N VAL A 30 -10.71 -9.45 -6.08
CA VAL A 30 -9.44 -9.76 -6.76
C VAL A 30 -8.69 -8.48 -7.13
N ALA A 31 -9.38 -7.44 -7.62
CA ALA A 31 -8.75 -6.15 -7.94
C ALA A 31 -8.12 -5.50 -6.69
N ALA A 32 -8.78 -5.57 -5.53
CA ALA A 32 -8.22 -5.08 -4.28
C ALA A 32 -6.99 -5.90 -3.82
N GLN A 33 -7.00 -7.22 -4.03
CA GLN A 33 -5.83 -8.08 -3.74
C GLN A 33 -4.65 -7.77 -4.66
N GLU A 34 -4.90 -7.60 -5.94
CA GLU A 34 -3.88 -7.25 -6.94
C GLU A 34 -3.25 -5.89 -6.61
N ALA A 35 -4.08 -4.90 -6.28
CA ALA A 35 -3.59 -3.59 -5.86
C ALA A 35 -2.72 -3.65 -4.59
N LEU A 36 -3.09 -4.49 -3.62
CA LEU A 36 -2.29 -4.72 -2.41
C LEU A 36 -0.95 -5.42 -2.71
N GLY A 37 -0.94 -6.35 -3.67
CA GLY A 37 0.28 -6.95 -4.19
C GLY A 37 1.18 -5.94 -4.89
N GLY A 38 0.59 -4.97 -5.60
CA GLY A 38 1.32 -3.85 -6.18
C GLY A 38 2.10 -3.04 -5.15
N ILE A 39 1.49 -2.73 -4.00
CA ILE A 39 2.16 -2.07 -2.87
C ILE A 39 3.32 -2.94 -2.37
N ASP A 40 3.09 -4.24 -2.19
CA ASP A 40 4.08 -5.17 -1.64
C ASP A 40 5.37 -5.23 -2.46
N VAL A 41 5.23 -5.23 -3.79
CA VAL A 41 6.37 -5.19 -4.71
C VAL A 41 7.21 -3.94 -4.49
N GLN A 42 6.58 -2.78 -4.27
CA GLN A 42 7.31 -1.53 -4.06
C GLN A 42 7.97 -1.45 -2.69
N LEU A 43 7.30 -1.91 -1.63
CA LEU A 43 7.89 -1.98 -0.29
C LEU A 43 9.11 -2.92 -0.27
N THR A 44 9.00 -4.08 -0.94
CA THR A 44 10.11 -5.03 -1.10
C THR A 44 11.27 -4.39 -1.84
N ARG A 45 11.02 -3.76 -3.00
CA ARG A 45 12.06 -3.06 -3.76
C ARG A 45 12.75 -1.98 -2.91
N ARG A 46 11.99 -1.20 -2.16
CA ARG A 46 12.53 -0.17 -1.26
C ARG A 46 13.44 -0.79 -0.20
N ALA A 47 13.00 -1.88 0.44
CA ALA A 47 13.78 -2.62 1.44
C ALA A 47 15.06 -3.27 0.86
N ASP A 48 15.06 -3.62 -0.43
CA ASP A 48 16.21 -4.23 -1.13
C ASP A 48 17.28 -3.21 -1.54
N LEU A 49 16.94 -1.93 -1.68
CA LEU A 49 17.90 -0.86 -1.98
C LEU A 49 18.69 -0.41 -0.74
N VAL A 50 18.11 -0.54 0.45
CA VAL A 50 18.69 -0.05 1.70
C VAL A 50 20.05 -0.68 2.05
N PRO A 51 20.31 -1.99 1.87
CA PRO A 51 21.63 -2.56 2.15
C PRO A 51 22.75 -1.88 1.36
N ASN A 52 22.52 -1.62 0.06
CA ASN A 52 23.50 -0.92 -0.77
C ASN A 52 23.72 0.52 -0.27
N LEU A 53 22.65 1.21 0.13
CA LEU A 53 22.74 2.55 0.71
C LEU A 53 23.57 2.54 2.01
N VAL A 54 23.30 1.58 2.90
CA VAL A 54 24.01 1.41 4.17
C VAL A 54 25.50 1.15 3.93
N GLU A 55 25.85 0.29 2.97
CA GLU A 55 27.26 0.03 2.63
C GLU A 55 27.96 1.25 2.04
N THR A 56 27.29 2.02 1.17
CA THR A 56 27.85 3.29 0.66
C THR A 56 28.10 4.29 1.80
N VAL A 57 27.14 4.48 2.71
CA VAL A 57 27.29 5.40 3.84
C VAL A 57 28.39 4.94 4.80
N LYS A 58 28.50 3.64 5.09
CA LYS A 58 29.58 3.09 5.92
C LYS A 58 30.98 3.43 5.41
N GLY A 59 31.17 3.54 4.09
CA GLY A 59 32.45 3.90 3.49
C GLY A 59 32.94 5.30 3.88
N TYR A 60 32.03 6.22 4.21
CA TYR A 60 32.35 7.62 4.51
C TYR A 60 32.06 8.00 5.97
N ALA A 61 31.01 7.42 6.58
CA ALA A 61 30.47 7.79 7.88
C ALA A 61 30.37 6.58 8.83
N ALA A 62 31.43 5.77 8.91
CA ALA A 62 31.46 4.56 9.75
C ALA A 62 31.20 4.81 11.25
N HIS A 63 31.40 6.03 11.72
CA HIS A 63 31.16 6.43 13.12
C HIS A 63 29.66 6.59 13.44
N GLU A 64 28.79 6.71 12.43
CA GLU A 64 27.34 6.92 12.55
C GLU A 64 26.58 5.60 12.74
N ARG A 65 27.05 4.77 13.68
CA ARG A 65 26.54 3.41 13.89
C ARG A 65 25.08 3.37 14.30
N GLU A 66 24.66 4.30 15.16
CA GLU A 66 23.29 4.36 15.67
C GLU A 66 22.28 4.56 14.52
N VAL A 67 22.58 5.50 13.61
CA VAL A 67 21.74 5.80 12.44
C VAL A 67 21.70 4.61 11.47
N LEU A 68 22.84 3.98 11.21
CA LEU A 68 22.91 2.80 10.32
C LEU A 68 22.18 1.58 10.90
N GLU A 69 22.28 1.36 12.21
CA GLU A 69 21.53 0.31 12.92
C GLU A 69 20.02 0.56 12.87
N GLU A 70 19.61 1.81 12.98
CA GLU A 70 18.21 2.20 12.89
C GLU A 70 17.62 1.99 11.49
N VAL A 71 18.33 2.41 10.45
CA VAL A 71 17.95 2.16 9.05
C VAL A 71 17.85 0.65 8.79
N THR A 72 18.81 -0.13 9.29
CA THR A 72 18.83 -1.59 9.14
C THR A 72 17.62 -2.24 9.84
N ARG A 73 17.28 -1.77 11.05
CA ARG A 73 16.12 -2.24 11.81
C ARG A 73 14.81 -1.89 11.13
N ALA A 74 14.68 -0.65 10.64
CA ALA A 74 13.49 -0.19 9.93
C ALA A 74 13.30 -1.00 8.63
N ARG A 75 14.38 -1.27 7.88
CA ARG A 75 14.36 -2.15 6.71
C ARG A 75 13.90 -3.57 7.05
N ALA A 76 14.40 -4.15 8.14
CA ALA A 76 13.97 -5.48 8.59
C ALA A 76 12.47 -5.49 8.95
N GLY A 77 12.00 -4.45 9.63
CA GLY A 77 10.57 -4.26 9.93
C GLY A 77 9.73 -4.15 8.65
N LEU A 78 10.18 -3.37 7.67
CA LEU A 78 9.48 -3.24 6.39
C LEU A 78 9.43 -4.56 5.62
N ALA A 79 10.54 -5.29 5.56
CA ALA A 79 10.60 -6.59 4.90
C ALA A 79 9.72 -7.65 5.59
N ALA A 80 9.52 -7.55 6.91
CA ALA A 80 8.65 -8.45 7.65
C ALA A 80 7.15 -8.08 7.52
N ALA A 81 6.84 -6.79 7.39
CA ALA A 81 5.50 -6.31 7.13
C ALA A 81 5.08 -6.48 5.66
N ALA A 82 6.05 -6.44 4.73
CA ALA A 82 5.83 -6.84 3.35
C ALA A 82 5.26 -8.28 3.33
N GLY A 83 4.16 -8.45 2.61
CA GLY A 83 3.42 -9.71 2.54
C GLY A 83 2.39 -9.95 3.65
N SER A 84 2.30 -9.12 4.71
CA SER A 84 1.25 -9.27 5.72
C SER A 84 -0.13 -8.85 5.18
N ASP A 85 -1.21 -9.53 5.55
CA ASP A 85 -2.57 -9.05 5.20
C ASP A 85 -2.97 -7.76 5.95
N ASP A 86 -2.24 -7.43 7.01
CA ASP A 86 -2.41 -6.19 7.78
C ASP A 86 -1.81 -5.00 7.03
N VAL A 87 -2.70 -4.15 6.52
CA VAL A 87 -2.37 -2.94 5.76
C VAL A 87 -1.78 -1.85 6.67
N GLY A 88 -2.26 -1.76 7.91
CA GLY A 88 -1.77 -0.81 8.91
C GLY A 88 -0.33 -1.12 9.33
N ALA A 89 0.01 -2.41 9.49
CA ALA A 89 1.37 -2.84 9.77
C ALA A 89 2.35 -2.47 8.65
N ARG A 90 1.94 -2.65 7.38
CA ARG A 90 2.73 -2.21 6.20
C ARG A 90 2.97 -0.70 6.23
N ALA A 91 1.92 0.09 6.46
CA ALA A 91 2.00 1.54 6.51
C ALA A 91 2.93 2.01 7.64
N ALA A 92 2.79 1.43 8.84
CA ALA A 92 3.63 1.78 9.97
C ALA A 92 5.11 1.45 9.73
N ALA A 93 5.41 0.27 9.16
CA ALA A 93 6.77 -0.14 8.88
C ALA A 93 7.43 0.75 7.79
N ASP A 94 6.66 1.16 6.78
CA ASP A 94 7.15 2.04 5.73
C ASP A 94 7.46 3.45 6.25
N ASN A 95 6.58 4.01 7.09
CA ASN A 95 6.82 5.29 7.77
C ASN A 95 8.08 5.24 8.66
N LEU A 96 8.33 4.12 9.35
CA LEU A 96 9.55 3.95 10.15
C LEU A 96 10.81 3.97 9.28
N LEU A 97 10.77 3.35 8.09
CA LEU A 97 11.87 3.40 7.14
C LEU A 97 12.07 4.82 6.60
N GLU A 98 11.00 5.51 6.23
CA GLU A 98 11.07 6.90 5.77
C GLU A 98 11.72 7.82 6.80
N GLN A 99 11.33 7.72 8.07
CA GLN A 99 11.93 8.48 9.17
C GLN A 99 13.42 8.17 9.35
N ALA A 100 13.82 6.89 9.25
CA ALA A 100 15.20 6.48 9.37
C ALA A 100 16.05 6.99 8.18
N LEU A 101 15.51 6.96 6.96
CA LEU A 101 16.14 7.56 5.78
C LEU A 101 16.26 9.09 5.91
N GLY A 102 15.26 9.75 6.50
CA GLY A 102 15.32 11.18 6.83
C GLY A 102 16.50 11.52 7.76
N ARG A 103 16.73 10.71 8.80
CA ARG A 103 17.89 10.87 9.70
C ARG A 103 19.21 10.59 8.98
N LEU A 104 19.26 9.59 8.10
CA LEU A 104 20.43 9.32 7.26
C LEU A 104 20.77 10.50 6.34
N ASN A 105 19.76 11.22 5.83
CA ASN A 105 19.97 12.42 5.03
C ASN A 105 20.56 13.56 5.83
N VAL A 106 20.16 13.73 7.09
CA VAL A 106 20.79 14.70 8.00
C VAL A 106 22.26 14.34 8.25
N VAL A 107 22.58 13.06 8.42
CA VAL A 107 23.98 12.60 8.51
C VAL A 107 24.74 12.99 7.24
N ALA A 108 24.19 12.72 6.06
CA ALA A 108 24.85 13.04 4.79
C ALA A 108 25.21 14.54 4.63
N GLU A 109 24.46 15.46 5.25
CA GLU A 109 24.80 16.89 5.27
C GLU A 109 26.11 17.19 6.01
N ALA A 110 26.49 16.38 7.00
CA ALA A 110 27.75 16.52 7.72
C ALA A 110 28.97 15.94 6.97
N TYR A 111 28.74 15.19 5.89
CA TYR A 111 29.78 14.50 5.11
C TYR A 111 29.73 14.93 3.64
N PRO A 112 30.41 16.03 3.24
CA PRO A 112 30.38 16.56 1.88
C PRO A 112 30.77 15.56 0.79
N ASP A 113 31.76 14.69 1.08
CA ASP A 113 32.21 13.67 0.13
C ASP A 113 31.13 12.61 -0.14
N LEU A 114 30.40 12.17 0.90
CA LEU A 114 29.25 11.27 0.77
C LEU A 114 28.11 11.95 0.00
N LYS A 115 27.83 13.21 0.31
CA LYS A 115 26.80 13.99 -0.37
C LYS A 115 27.08 14.15 -1.86
N ALA A 116 28.34 14.21 -2.25
CA ALA A 116 28.79 14.28 -3.64
C ALA A 116 28.96 12.89 -4.31
N ASP A 117 28.86 11.79 -3.55
CA ASP A 117 29.02 10.44 -4.07
C ASP A 117 27.87 10.09 -5.04
N GLN A 118 28.24 9.70 -6.27
CA GLN A 118 27.26 9.43 -7.32
C GLN A 118 26.40 8.20 -7.02
N THR A 119 26.95 7.19 -6.33
CA THR A 119 26.23 5.97 -5.95
C THR A 119 25.19 6.29 -4.89
N PHE A 120 25.55 7.08 -3.89
CA PHE A 120 24.63 7.56 -2.86
C PHE A 120 23.46 8.36 -3.47
N LEU A 121 23.78 9.34 -4.34
CA LEU A 121 22.77 10.16 -5.02
C LEU A 121 21.85 9.34 -5.93
N GLU A 122 22.36 8.29 -6.57
CA GLU A 122 21.56 7.37 -7.38
C GLU A 122 20.60 6.54 -6.52
N LEU A 123 21.10 5.95 -5.43
CA LEU A 123 20.27 5.17 -4.50
C LEU A 123 19.16 6.01 -3.86
N GLN A 124 19.48 7.26 -3.49
CA GLN A 124 18.49 8.21 -3.00
C GLN A 124 17.40 8.50 -4.04
N ARG A 125 17.78 8.72 -5.31
CA ARG A 125 16.82 8.94 -6.40
C ARG A 125 15.93 7.72 -6.62
N GLN A 126 16.50 6.51 -6.57
CA GLN A 126 15.71 5.28 -6.67
C GLN A 126 14.75 5.10 -5.50
N LEU A 127 15.18 5.39 -4.27
CA LEU A 127 14.33 5.33 -3.08
C LEU A 127 13.18 6.35 -3.15
N ALA A 128 13.46 7.58 -3.60
CA ALA A 128 12.44 8.59 -3.83
C ALA A 128 11.44 8.15 -4.90
N GLN A 129 11.92 7.59 -6.01
CA GLN A 129 11.05 7.05 -7.06
C GLN A 129 10.16 5.89 -6.55
N THR A 130 10.70 5.02 -5.68
CA THR A 130 9.90 3.96 -5.06
C THR A 130 8.86 4.53 -4.10
N GLU A 131 9.15 5.61 -3.38
CA GLU A 131 8.17 6.29 -2.51
C GLU A 131 7.00 6.84 -3.33
N ASP A 132 7.29 7.54 -4.43
CA ASP A 132 6.26 8.04 -5.35
C ASP A 132 5.38 6.90 -5.88
N GLN A 133 6.01 5.76 -6.21
CA GLN A 133 5.30 4.58 -6.69
C GLN A 133 4.47 3.91 -5.59
N VAL A 134 4.95 3.88 -4.34
CA VAL A 134 4.18 3.43 -3.17
C VAL A 134 2.97 4.33 -2.98
N ALA A 135 3.12 5.64 -3.02
CA ALA A 135 2.02 6.60 -2.87
C ALA A 135 0.94 6.42 -3.95
N PHE A 136 1.35 6.20 -5.20
CA PHE A 136 0.43 5.84 -6.28
C PHE A 136 -0.28 4.51 -6.01
N SER A 137 0.46 3.46 -5.65
CA SER A 137 -0.10 2.14 -5.37
C SER A 137 -1.06 2.15 -4.17
N ARG A 138 -0.84 3.00 -3.16
CA ARG A 138 -1.78 3.25 -2.05
C ARG A 138 -3.09 3.84 -2.55
N THR A 139 -3.03 4.87 -3.38
CA THR A 139 -4.22 5.49 -3.97
C THR A 139 -5.00 4.46 -4.79
N TYR A 140 -4.31 3.70 -5.65
CA TYR A 140 -4.92 2.65 -6.47
C TYR A 140 -5.59 1.55 -5.63
N TYR A 141 -4.95 1.12 -4.55
CA TYR A 141 -5.54 0.18 -3.59
C TYR A 141 -6.79 0.77 -2.92
N ASN A 142 -6.73 2.03 -2.48
CA ASN A 142 -7.85 2.69 -1.84
C ASN A 142 -9.05 2.82 -2.80
N ASP A 143 -8.82 3.11 -4.08
CA ASP A 143 -9.89 3.15 -5.09
C ASP A 143 -10.53 1.76 -5.30
N ALA A 144 -9.72 0.70 -5.35
CA ALA A 144 -10.19 -0.67 -5.47
C ALA A 144 -11.00 -1.11 -4.24
N VAL A 145 -10.51 -0.81 -3.04
CA VAL A 145 -11.21 -1.05 -1.76
C VAL A 145 -12.49 -0.23 -1.68
N GLY A 146 -12.49 1.03 -2.13
CA GLY A 146 -13.68 1.87 -2.18
C GLY A 146 -14.76 1.27 -3.06
N THR A 147 -14.39 0.76 -4.23
CA THR A 147 -15.29 0.05 -5.14
C THR A 147 -15.87 -1.20 -4.48
N LEU A 148 -15.00 -2.03 -3.89
CA LEU A 148 -15.40 -3.24 -3.17
C LEU A 148 -16.36 -2.94 -2.02
N ASN A 149 -15.99 -2.01 -1.14
CA ASN A 149 -16.76 -1.62 0.04
C ASN A 149 -18.12 -1.03 -0.35
N THR A 150 -18.18 -0.31 -1.47
CA THR A 150 -19.43 0.20 -2.05
C THR A 150 -20.33 -0.96 -2.50
N LEU A 151 -19.80 -1.94 -3.23
CA LEU A 151 -20.56 -3.13 -3.64
C LEU A 151 -21.06 -3.93 -2.43
N VAL A 152 -20.21 -4.15 -1.43
CA VAL A 152 -20.58 -4.87 -0.20
C VAL A 152 -21.68 -4.15 0.58
N SER A 153 -21.78 -2.82 0.47
CA SER A 153 -22.74 -2.00 1.22
C SER A 153 -24.01 -1.60 0.46
N THR A 154 -24.12 -1.93 -0.84
CA THR A 154 -25.20 -1.41 -1.70
C THR A 154 -26.08 -2.53 -2.25
N ILE A 155 -27.38 -2.27 -2.39
CA ILE A 155 -28.36 -3.16 -3.03
C ILE A 155 -28.17 -3.14 -4.56
N PRO A 156 -28.29 -4.27 -5.28
CA PRO A 156 -28.65 -5.61 -4.77
C PRO A 156 -27.46 -6.43 -4.25
N TRP A 157 -26.23 -5.93 -4.39
CA TRP A 157 -25.00 -6.71 -4.20
C TRP A 157 -24.77 -7.18 -2.76
N MET A 158 -25.17 -6.39 -1.75
CA MET A 158 -24.98 -6.71 -0.33
C MET A 158 -25.51 -8.10 0.07
N PHE A 159 -26.58 -8.59 -0.60
CA PHE A 159 -27.18 -9.89 -0.30
C PHE A 159 -26.33 -11.09 -0.77
N PHE A 160 -25.36 -10.86 -1.66
CA PHE A 160 -24.51 -11.91 -2.22
C PHE A 160 -23.15 -12.00 -1.55
N THR A 161 -22.82 -11.10 -0.62
CA THR A 161 -21.52 -11.03 0.09
C THR A 161 -21.18 -12.35 0.80
N GLY A 162 -22.15 -12.95 1.49
CA GLY A 162 -21.98 -14.24 2.17
C GLY A 162 -21.75 -15.41 1.22
N ILE A 163 -22.46 -15.46 0.08
CA ILE A 163 -22.29 -16.51 -0.93
C ILE A 163 -20.95 -16.35 -1.66
N ALA A 164 -20.56 -15.10 -1.91
CA ALA A 164 -19.29 -14.78 -2.55
C ALA A 164 -18.09 -14.97 -1.60
N SER A 165 -18.27 -15.09 -0.28
CA SER A 165 -17.21 -14.98 0.73
C SER A 165 -16.36 -13.73 0.54
N VAL A 166 -17.02 -12.59 0.31
CA VAL A 166 -16.41 -11.28 0.10
C VAL A 166 -16.91 -10.33 1.18
N GLY A 167 -15.98 -9.74 1.93
CA GLY A 167 -16.26 -8.78 2.99
C GLY A 167 -15.71 -7.38 2.67
N LYS A 168 -15.95 -6.43 3.57
CA LYS A 168 -15.28 -5.13 3.52
C LYS A 168 -13.78 -5.31 3.75
N ARG A 169 -12.98 -4.45 3.12
CA ARG A 169 -11.53 -4.33 3.35
C ARG A 169 -11.22 -2.97 3.96
N GLU A 170 -10.15 -2.93 4.73
CA GLU A 170 -9.64 -1.67 5.28
C GLU A 170 -8.94 -0.88 4.18
N PHE A 171 -9.02 0.45 4.27
CA PHE A 171 -8.23 1.33 3.41
C PHE A 171 -6.79 1.35 3.90
N TYR A 172 -5.87 1.64 2.98
CA TYR A 172 -4.51 2.01 3.30
C TYR A 172 -4.52 3.47 3.77
N ASP A 173 -4.87 3.68 5.04
CA ASP A 173 -4.79 5.02 5.64
C ASP A 173 -3.31 5.38 5.87
N ALA A 174 -2.89 6.51 5.31
CA ALA A 174 -1.73 7.23 5.81
C ALA A 174 -2.08 7.73 7.22
N PRO A 175 -1.13 7.75 8.18
CA PRO A 175 -1.40 8.33 9.50
C PRO A 175 -1.96 9.74 9.32
N ALA A 176 -3.12 9.99 9.94
CA ALA A 176 -3.86 11.26 9.99
C ALA A 176 -3.05 12.51 9.57
N SER A 177 -3.04 12.82 8.28
CA SER A 177 -2.50 14.09 7.76
C SER A 177 -3.57 14.87 6.96
N HIS A 178 -4.83 14.50 7.14
CA HIS A 178 -5.99 15.21 6.57
C HIS A 178 -6.99 15.70 7.63
N ASP A 179 -6.58 15.90 8.88
CA ASP A 179 -7.34 16.75 9.78
C ASP A 179 -6.83 18.20 9.68
N ALA A 180 -7.56 18.96 8.87
CA ALA A 180 -7.53 20.40 8.63
C ALA A 180 -6.42 20.96 7.70
N PRO A 181 -6.79 21.62 6.57
CA PRO A 181 -5.85 22.52 5.89
C PRO A 181 -5.39 23.62 6.87
N PRO A 182 -4.13 24.10 6.80
CA PRO A 182 -3.66 25.17 7.66
C PRO A 182 -4.57 26.39 7.47
N ALA A 183 -5.20 26.83 8.55
CA ALA A 183 -5.97 28.07 8.55
C ALA A 183 -4.99 29.23 8.31
N VAL A 184 -4.98 29.74 7.09
CA VAL A 184 -4.22 30.93 6.72
C VAL A 184 -4.84 32.09 7.49
N SER A 185 -4.12 32.58 8.50
CA SER A 185 -4.40 33.88 9.12
C SER A 185 -3.52 34.93 8.45
N PHE A 186 -4.15 36.03 8.02
CA PHE A 186 -3.47 37.24 7.56
C PHE A 186 -2.97 38.06 8.75
#